data_AF-A0A536R7M4-F1
#
_entry.id   AF-A0A536R7M4-F1
#
_cell.length_a   1.000
_cell.length_b   1.000
_cell.length_c   1.000
_cell.angle_alpha   90.00
_cell.angle_beta   90.00
_cell.angle_gamma   90.00
#
_symmetry.space_group_name_H-M   'P 1'
#
loop_
_entity.id
_entity.type
_entity.pdbx_description
1 polymer ?
#
loop_
_entity_poly.entity_id
_entity_poly.type
_entity_poly.pdbx_seq_one_letter_code
_entity_poly.pdbx_strand_id
1 'polypeptide(L)'
;MTTLGAFVPGAIRARVWVGLPLGLALISLVAWNATILSRERDVELGLALGAFLVALALRLAMRRWSWLGAQLFAAATLASIAYLLYAASITFVVGREPFYLITSTLLLVLEVAALTLSLSYLFEIVDTTSRTSDRPHPVDSNYLPRVAIQVPAYNEPLEVMTETLNALAQLDYPDLIISSCTWRTGRASRPGR
;
A
#
# COMPACT_ATOMS: atom_id res chain seq x y z
N MET A 1 16.07 19.37 -1.80
CA MET A 1 14.87 20.07 -2.32
C MET A 1 13.61 19.19 -2.36
N THR A 2 13.62 17.95 -1.85
CA THR A 2 12.48 17.00 -1.90
C THR A 2 11.73 16.82 -0.57
N THR A 3 12.22 17.37 0.54
CA THR A 3 11.66 17.13 1.89
C THR A 3 10.64 18.16 2.36
N LEU A 4 10.41 19.25 1.63
CA LEU A 4 9.49 20.34 2.03
C LEU A 4 8.03 20.15 1.57
N GLY A 5 7.75 19.18 0.69
CA GLY A 5 6.40 18.96 0.14
C GLY A 5 5.44 18.19 1.06
N ALA A 6 5.94 17.56 2.13
CA ALA A 6 5.17 16.68 2.99
C ALA A 6 4.28 17.40 4.04
N PHE A 7 4.46 18.71 4.22
CA PHE A 7 3.78 19.48 5.28
C PHE A 7 2.59 20.33 4.81
N VAL A 8 2.15 20.19 3.55
CA VAL A 8 0.99 20.94 3.04
C VAL A 8 -0.24 20.04 2.98
N PRO A 9 -1.16 20.10 3.97
CA PRO A 9 -2.43 19.40 3.91
C PRO A 9 -3.24 19.99 2.75
N GLY A 10 -3.35 19.24 1.66
CA GLY A 10 -3.99 19.71 0.42
C GLY A 10 -3.15 19.51 -0.86
N ALA A 11 -1.85 19.16 -0.75
CA ALA A 11 -1.02 18.84 -1.91
C ALA A 11 -1.53 17.62 -2.72
N ILE A 12 -2.27 16.72 -2.06
CA ILE A 12 -2.92 15.56 -2.68
C ILE A 12 -4.03 15.95 -3.67
N ARG A 13 -4.58 17.17 -3.56
CA ARG A 13 -5.69 17.66 -4.41
C ARG A 13 -5.23 18.34 -5.69
N ALA A 14 -3.93 18.63 -5.86
CA ALA A 14 -3.43 19.31 -7.04
C ALA A 14 -2.06 18.78 -7.49
N ARG A 15 -2.04 17.94 -8.53
CA ARG A 15 -1.43 18.28 -9.84
C ARG A 15 -1.35 17.04 -10.72
N VAL A 16 -2.41 16.86 -11.52
CA VAL A 16 -2.42 16.07 -12.76
C VAL A 16 -1.13 16.26 -13.58
N TRP A 17 -0.54 17.46 -13.51
CA TRP A 17 0.68 17.88 -14.19
C TRP A 17 1.97 17.13 -13.81
N VAL A 18 2.06 16.50 -12.62
CA VAL A 18 3.28 15.75 -12.23
C VAL A 18 3.20 14.28 -12.64
N GLY A 19 2.01 13.66 -12.61
CA GLY A 19 1.86 12.26 -12.99
C GLY A 19 1.78 12.01 -14.50
N LEU A 20 1.40 13.02 -15.29
CA LEU A 20 1.36 12.94 -16.77
C LEU A 20 2.75 12.73 -17.42
N PRO A 21 3.79 13.52 -17.09
CA PRO A 21 5.12 13.30 -17.65
C PRO A 21 5.74 11.97 -17.18
N LEU A 22 5.41 11.51 -15.97
CA LEU A 22 5.92 10.24 -15.44
C LEU A 22 5.28 9.04 -16.15
N GLY A 23 3.97 9.09 -16.42
CA GLY A 23 3.28 8.10 -17.24
C GLY A 23 3.83 8.04 -18.68
N LEU A 24 4.07 9.20 -19.30
CA LEU A 24 4.68 9.29 -20.63
C LEU A 24 6.11 8.75 -20.64
N ALA A 25 6.93 9.07 -19.63
CA ALA A 25 8.30 8.55 -19.52
C ALA A 25 8.33 7.03 -19.40
N LEU A 26 7.39 6.43 -18.67
CA LEU A 26 7.29 4.98 -18.53
C LEU A 26 6.77 4.30 -19.79
N ILE A 27 5.79 4.90 -20.50
CA ILE A 27 5.35 4.41 -21.81
C ILE A 27 6.53 4.45 -22.79
N SER A 28 7.31 5.53 -22.80
CA SER A 28 8.54 5.64 -23.60
C SER A 28 9.59 4.61 -23.20
N LEU A 29 9.75 4.29 -21.91
CA LEU A 29 10.67 3.25 -21.43
C LEU A 29 10.22 1.84 -21.87
N VAL A 30 8.92 1.55 -21.81
CA VAL A 30 8.35 0.29 -22.31
C VAL A 30 8.59 0.17 -23.82
N ALA A 31 8.31 1.23 -24.57
CA ALA A 31 8.58 1.28 -26.01
C ALA A 31 10.08 1.13 -26.33
N TRP A 32 10.96 1.73 -25.54
CA TRP A 32 12.41 1.57 -25.70
C TRP A 32 12.88 0.13 -25.51
N ASN A 33 12.33 -0.60 -24.52
CA ASN A 33 12.63 -2.01 -24.35
C ASN A 33 12.18 -2.87 -25.53
N ALA A 34 11.08 -2.49 -26.20
CA ALA A 34 10.63 -3.16 -27.43
C ALA A 34 11.60 -2.98 -28.60
N THR A 35 12.26 -1.81 -28.71
CA THR A 35 13.28 -1.57 -29.77
C THR A 35 14.46 -2.55 -29.68
N ILE A 36 14.77 -3.01 -28.46
CA ILE A 36 15.87 -3.95 -28.19
C ILE A 36 15.46 -5.39 -28.54
N LEU A 37 14.19 -5.75 -28.36
CA LEU A 37 13.69 -7.13 -28.49
C LEU A 37 13.25 -7.48 -29.91
N SER A 38 12.64 -6.54 -30.63
CA SER A 38 12.07 -6.76 -31.96
C SER A 38 12.43 -5.61 -32.87
N ARG A 39 13.31 -5.85 -33.86
CA ARG A 39 13.68 -4.88 -34.91
C ARG A 39 12.55 -4.62 -35.92
N GLU A 40 11.31 -4.89 -35.52
CA GLU A 40 10.09 -4.87 -36.31
C GLU A 40 9.11 -3.85 -35.70
N ARG A 41 8.66 -2.91 -36.52
CA ARG A 41 7.86 -1.74 -36.11
C ARG A 41 6.45 -2.10 -35.60
N ASP A 42 5.92 -3.24 -36.04
CA ASP A 42 4.56 -3.67 -35.69
C ASP A 42 4.47 -4.20 -34.25
N VAL A 43 5.54 -4.83 -33.76
CA VAL A 43 5.63 -5.35 -32.39
C VAL A 43 5.77 -4.22 -31.38
N GLU A 44 6.53 -3.17 -31.72
CA GLU A 44 6.63 -1.94 -30.92
C GLU A 44 5.28 -1.26 -30.72
N LEU A 45 4.50 -1.09 -31.80
CA LEU A 45 3.19 -0.47 -31.75
C LEU A 45 2.20 -1.30 -30.92
N GLY A 46 2.23 -2.63 -31.06
CA GLY A 46 1.40 -3.54 -30.26
C GLY A 46 1.69 -3.45 -28.76
N LEU A 47 2.97 -3.41 -28.37
CA LEU A 47 3.39 -3.29 -26.97
C LEU A 47 3.08 -1.90 -26.39
N ALA A 48 3.31 -0.83 -27.15
CA ALA A 48 2.96 0.53 -26.72
C ALA A 48 1.44 0.68 -26.52
N LEU A 49 0.64 0.12 -27.42
CA LEU A 49 -0.82 0.07 -27.28
C LEU A 49 -1.22 -0.75 -26.06
N GLY A 50 -0.61 -1.92 -25.85
CA GLY A 50 -0.84 -2.76 -24.67
C GLY A 50 -0.54 -2.02 -23.36
N ALA A 51 0.60 -1.34 -23.28
CA ALA A 51 0.98 -0.51 -22.12
C ALA A 51 -0.03 0.62 -21.88
N PHE A 52 -0.49 1.28 -22.95
CA PHE A 52 -1.53 2.30 -22.85
C PHE A 52 -2.86 1.74 -22.34
N LEU A 53 -3.29 0.57 -22.85
CA LEU A 53 -4.51 -0.11 -22.41
C LEU A 53 -4.41 -0.57 -20.95
N VAL A 54 -3.26 -1.09 -20.51
CA VAL A 54 -3.01 -1.45 -19.10
C VAL A 54 -3.09 -0.21 -18.21
N ALA A 55 -2.44 0.89 -18.60
CA ALA A 55 -2.51 2.16 -17.88
C ALA A 55 -3.96 2.67 -17.77
N LEU A 56 -4.71 2.60 -18.86
CA LEU A 56 -6.12 3.01 -18.91
C LEU A 56 -7.01 2.09 -18.07
N ALA A 57 -6.82 0.77 -18.14
CA ALA A 57 -7.56 -0.21 -17.36
C ALA A 57 -7.32 -0.02 -15.86
N LEU A 58 -6.07 0.15 -15.44
CA LEU A 58 -5.70 0.47 -14.06
C LEU A 58 -6.32 1.79 -13.59
N ARG A 59 -6.34 2.80 -14.47
CA ARG A 59 -7.00 4.09 -14.19
C ARG A 59 -8.50 3.94 -13.97
N LEU A 60 -9.17 3.12 -14.80
CA LEU A 60 -10.60 2.87 -14.71
C LEU A 60 -10.96 2.02 -13.48
N ALA A 61 -10.16 0.99 -13.18
CA ALA A 61 -10.34 0.13 -12.02
C ALA A 61 -10.16 0.90 -10.70
N MET A 62 -9.19 1.81 -10.65
CA MET A 62 -8.90 2.62 -9.46
C MET A 62 -9.58 3.99 -9.49
N ARG A 63 -10.72 4.14 -10.17
CA ARG A 63 -11.44 5.43 -10.27
C ARG A 63 -11.87 6.00 -8.91
N ARG A 64 -12.01 5.14 -7.89
CA ARG A 64 -12.37 5.52 -6.52
C ARG A 64 -11.20 6.10 -5.72
N TRP A 65 -9.96 5.91 -6.18
CA TRP A 65 -8.76 6.38 -5.50
C TRP A 65 -8.42 7.83 -5.88
N SER A 66 -7.60 8.47 -5.05
CA SER A 66 -7.02 9.78 -5.35
C SER A 66 -6.31 9.77 -6.71
N TRP A 67 -6.32 10.90 -7.43
CA TRP A 67 -5.73 10.96 -8.77
C TRP A 67 -4.24 10.54 -8.76
N LEU A 68 -3.50 10.99 -7.75
CA LEU A 68 -2.08 10.67 -7.56
C LEU A 68 -1.85 9.21 -7.17
N GLY A 69 -2.66 8.65 -6.26
CA GLY A 69 -2.52 7.25 -5.84
C GLY A 69 -2.66 6.28 -7.02
N ALA A 70 -3.69 6.47 -7.85
CA ALA A 70 -3.88 5.67 -9.05
C ALA A 70 -2.78 5.88 -10.11
N GLN A 71 -2.18 7.08 -10.21
CA GLN A 71 -1.03 7.31 -11.11
C GLN A 71 0.25 6.65 -10.59
N LEU A 72 0.54 6.72 -9.30
CA LEU A 72 1.69 6.07 -8.68
C LEU A 72 1.62 4.56 -8.85
N PHE A 73 0.45 3.97 -8.61
CA PHE A 73 0.26 2.54 -8.81
C PHE A 73 0.41 2.15 -10.28
N ALA A 74 -0.25 2.86 -11.20
CA ALA A 74 -0.12 2.59 -12.64
C ALA A 74 1.33 2.73 -13.13
N ALA A 75 2.07 3.71 -12.62
CA ALA A 75 3.49 3.89 -12.90
C ALA A 75 4.33 2.71 -12.38
N ALA A 76 4.13 2.29 -11.14
CA ALA A 76 4.83 1.15 -10.56
C ALA A 76 4.54 -0.14 -11.32
N THR A 77 3.29 -0.39 -11.71
CA THR A 77 2.91 -1.56 -12.50
C THR A 77 3.57 -1.54 -13.89
N LEU A 78 3.52 -0.40 -14.59
CA LEU A 78 4.17 -0.27 -15.90
C LEU A 78 5.69 -0.44 -15.82
N ALA A 79 6.33 0.15 -14.82
CA ALA A 79 7.77 0.00 -14.60
C ALA A 79 8.14 -1.47 -14.30
N SER A 80 7.33 -2.16 -13.49
CA SER A 80 7.51 -3.58 -13.18
C SER A 80 7.37 -4.46 -14.42
N ILE A 81 6.37 -4.20 -15.27
CA ILE A 81 6.20 -4.91 -16.56
C ILE A 81 7.40 -4.64 -17.48
N ALA A 82 7.84 -3.39 -17.62
CA ALA A 82 9.00 -3.03 -18.44
C ALA A 82 10.26 -3.77 -18.00
N TYR A 83 10.50 -3.81 -16.69
CA TYR A 83 11.62 -4.53 -16.10
C TYR A 83 11.53 -6.05 -16.32
N LEU A 84 10.36 -6.66 -16.14
CA LEU A 84 10.20 -8.10 -16.37
C LEU A 84 10.41 -8.50 -17.83
N LEU A 85 9.95 -7.68 -18.78
CA LEU A 85 10.22 -7.89 -20.21
C LEU A 85 11.72 -7.80 -20.50
N TYR A 86 12.40 -6.83 -19.91
CA TYR A 86 13.85 -6.69 -20.01
C TYR A 86 14.59 -7.87 -19.39
N ALA A 87 14.27 -8.26 -18.15
CA ALA A 87 14.87 -9.39 -17.46
C ALA A 87 14.68 -10.68 -18.26
N ALA A 88 13.46 -10.94 -18.76
CA ALA A 88 13.16 -12.06 -19.63
C ALA A 88 14.01 -12.05 -20.91
N SER A 89 14.13 -10.90 -21.59
CA SER A 89 14.94 -10.78 -22.80
C SER A 89 16.40 -11.19 -22.57
N ILE A 90 16.99 -10.77 -21.44
CA ILE A 90 18.36 -11.11 -21.08
C ILE A 90 18.49 -12.59 -20.77
N THR A 91 17.55 -13.15 -20.02
CA THR A 91 17.54 -14.58 -19.67
C THR A 91 17.60 -15.47 -20.92
N PHE A 92 16.84 -15.14 -21.96
CA PHE A 92 16.82 -15.92 -23.20
C PHE A 92 18.05 -15.69 -24.11
N VAL A 93 18.63 -14.50 -24.13
CA VAL A 93 19.81 -14.19 -24.96
C VAL A 93 21.10 -14.81 -24.40
N VAL A 94 21.24 -14.84 -23.07
CA VAL A 94 22.46 -15.30 -22.39
C VAL A 94 22.47 -16.81 -22.13
N GLY A 95 21.29 -17.43 -22.00
CA GLY A 95 21.15 -18.85 -21.68
C GLY A 95 21.45 -19.80 -22.85
N ARG A 96 22.72 -19.93 -23.27
CA ARG A 96 23.13 -21.01 -24.18
C ARG A 96 23.49 -22.30 -23.47
N GLU A 97 23.88 -22.19 -22.20
CA GLU A 97 24.33 -23.31 -21.37
C GLU A 97 23.22 -23.77 -20.40
N PRO A 98 22.98 -25.08 -20.21
CA PRO A 98 21.86 -25.60 -19.43
C PRO A 98 21.84 -25.13 -17.97
N PHE A 99 23.01 -25.02 -17.33
CA PHE A 99 23.12 -24.59 -15.93
C PHE A 99 22.72 -23.11 -15.75
N TYR A 100 23.12 -22.26 -16.70
CA TYR A 100 22.74 -20.85 -16.69
C TYR A 100 21.25 -20.67 -16.96
N LEU A 101 20.66 -21.47 -17.85
CA LEU A 101 19.21 -21.45 -18.08
C LEU A 101 18.40 -21.77 -16.82
N ILE A 102 18.77 -22.83 -16.09
CA ILE A 102 18.08 -23.20 -14.84
C ILE A 102 18.19 -22.07 -13.82
N THR A 103 19.40 -21.55 -13.62
CA THR A 103 19.66 -20.50 -12.62
C THR A 103 18.96 -19.19 -12.98
N SER A 104 19.01 -18.76 -14.23
CA SER A 104 18.35 -17.54 -14.70
C SER A 104 16.83 -17.66 -14.69
N THR A 105 16.27 -18.85 -15.00
CA THR A 105 14.83 -19.09 -14.91
C THR A 105 14.36 -19.04 -13.45
N LEU A 106 15.12 -19.66 -12.54
CA LEU A 106 14.83 -19.59 -11.10
C LEU A 106 14.86 -18.13 -10.60
N LEU A 107 15.88 -17.36 -11.00
CA LEU A 107 15.99 -15.95 -10.66
C LEU A 107 14.78 -15.15 -11.18
N LEU A 108 14.37 -15.39 -12.42
CA LEU A 108 13.22 -14.72 -13.02
C LEU A 108 11.90 -15.03 -12.27
N VAL A 109 11.71 -16.27 -11.81
CA VAL A 109 10.56 -16.63 -10.96
C VAL A 109 10.59 -15.89 -9.63
N LEU A 110 11.77 -15.79 -9.00
CA LEU A 110 11.93 -15.05 -7.75
C LEU A 110 11.69 -13.54 -7.94
N GLU A 111 12.14 -12.96 -9.05
CA GLU A 111 11.89 -11.56 -9.40
C GLU A 111 10.40 -11.29 -9.59
N VAL A 112 9.67 -12.17 -10.29
CA VAL A 112 8.21 -12.08 -10.43
C VAL A 112 7.53 -12.12 -9.07
N ALA A 113 7.93 -13.04 -8.18
CA ALA A 113 7.38 -13.13 -6.84
C ALA A 113 7.67 -11.86 -6.01
N ALA A 114 8.91 -11.35 -6.06
CA ALA A 114 9.32 -10.16 -5.34
C ALA A 114 8.58 -8.90 -5.82
N LEU A 115 8.41 -8.73 -7.14
CA LEU A 115 7.66 -7.62 -7.72
C LEU A 115 6.17 -7.70 -7.39
N THR A 116 5.60 -8.91 -7.39
CA THR A 116 4.20 -9.11 -6.98
C THR A 116 3.99 -8.71 -5.52
N LEU A 117 4.87 -9.13 -4.61
CA LEU A 117 4.85 -8.73 -3.21
C LEU A 117 5.01 -7.22 -3.05
N SER A 118 5.98 -6.63 -3.75
CA SER A 118 6.21 -5.18 -3.75
C SER A 118 4.96 -4.41 -4.21
N LEU A 119 4.31 -4.86 -5.28
CA LEU A 119 3.10 -4.24 -5.80
C LEU A 119 1.90 -4.41 -4.84
N SER A 120 1.82 -5.53 -4.11
CA SER A 120 0.83 -5.75 -3.05
C SER A 120 1.01 -4.77 -1.88
N TYR A 121 2.24 -4.56 -1.42
CA TYR A 121 2.51 -3.56 -0.38
C TYR A 121 2.23 -2.14 -0.86
N LEU A 122 2.62 -1.82 -2.09
CA LEU A 122 2.32 -0.52 -2.69
C LEU A 122 0.81 -0.31 -2.81
N PHE A 123 0.06 -1.33 -3.19
CA PHE A 123 -1.41 -1.30 -3.20
C PHE A 123 -1.96 -0.93 -1.83
N GLU A 124 -1.50 -1.59 -0.76
CA GLU A 124 -1.96 -1.33 0.61
C GLU A 124 -1.64 0.10 1.08
N ILE A 125 -0.41 0.57 0.82
CA ILE A 125 0.02 1.94 1.16
C ILE A 125 -0.81 2.98 0.39
N VAL A 126 -1.04 2.75 -0.90
CA VAL A 126 -1.81 3.66 -1.73
C VAL A 126 -3.28 3.65 -1.33
N ASP A 127 -3.86 2.49 -1.01
CA ASP A 127 -5.25 2.37 -0.57
C ASP A 127 -5.49 3.13 0.75
N THR A 128 -4.63 2.92 1.75
CA THR A 128 -4.75 3.60 3.05
C THR A 128 -4.53 5.11 2.93
N THR A 129 -3.55 5.55 2.14
CA THR A 129 -3.25 6.99 1.97
C THR A 129 -4.26 7.69 1.06
N SER A 130 -4.83 6.97 0.09
CA SER A 130 -5.80 7.52 -0.87
C SER A 130 -7.23 7.49 -0.37
N ARG A 131 -7.53 6.71 0.68
CA ARG A 131 -8.77 6.85 1.42
C ARG A 131 -8.82 8.25 2.00
N THR A 132 -9.60 9.11 1.36
CA THR A 132 -10.09 10.32 2.03
C THR A 132 -10.85 9.80 3.23
N SER A 133 -10.30 10.00 4.43
CA SER A 133 -10.88 9.56 5.72
C SER A 133 -12.39 9.65 5.62
N ASP A 134 -13.09 8.51 5.77
CA ASP A 134 -14.54 8.49 5.70
C ASP A 134 -15.04 9.65 6.54
N ARG A 135 -15.85 10.53 5.94
CA ARG A 135 -16.39 11.68 6.66
C ARG A 135 -16.94 11.14 7.98
N PRO A 136 -16.59 11.75 9.13
CA PRO A 136 -17.11 11.31 10.41
C PRO A 136 -18.60 11.07 10.24
N HIS A 137 -19.04 9.84 10.51
CA HIS A 137 -20.45 9.52 10.39
C HIS A 137 -21.19 10.56 11.23
N PRO A 138 -22.19 11.26 10.70
CA PRO A 138 -22.91 12.25 11.47
C PRO A 138 -23.45 11.55 12.70
N VAL A 139 -22.93 11.90 13.88
CA VAL A 139 -23.32 11.30 15.14
C VAL A 139 -24.72 11.82 15.45
N ASP A 140 -25.68 10.91 15.54
CA ASP A 140 -27.00 11.26 16.08
C ASP A 140 -26.83 11.51 17.57
N SER A 141 -27.03 12.75 18.01
CA SER A 141 -26.96 13.13 19.42
C SER A 141 -27.97 12.37 20.29
N ASN A 142 -29.01 11.79 19.69
CA ASN A 142 -30.02 11.00 20.38
C ASN A 142 -29.64 9.52 20.54
N TYR A 143 -28.60 9.04 19.85
CA TYR A 143 -28.16 7.65 19.91
C TYR A 143 -26.65 7.56 20.09
N LEU A 144 -26.23 7.46 21.35
CA LEU A 144 -24.87 7.14 21.73
C LEU A 144 -24.82 5.70 22.25
N PRO A 145 -24.19 4.75 21.53
CA PRO A 145 -24.10 3.37 21.98
C PRO A 145 -23.26 3.24 23.25
N ARG A 146 -23.62 2.34 24.16
CA ARG A 146 -22.77 2.05 25.33
C ARG A 146 -21.41 1.49 24.89
N VAL A 147 -20.31 2.13 25.29
CA VAL A 147 -18.94 1.73 24.90
C VAL A 147 -18.23 1.12 26.11
N ALA A 148 -17.67 -0.08 25.94
CA ALA A 148 -16.81 -0.70 26.93
C ALA A 148 -15.37 -0.76 26.40
N ILE A 149 -14.45 -0.05 27.04
CA ILE A 149 -13.02 -0.08 26.73
C ILE A 149 -12.34 -1.09 27.66
N GLN A 150 -11.81 -2.16 27.07
CA GLN A 150 -11.02 -3.15 27.77
C GLN A 150 -9.53 -2.83 27.61
N VAL A 151 -8.85 -2.60 28.73
CA VAL A 151 -7.40 -2.38 28.76
C VAL A 151 -6.74 -3.71 29.11
N PRO A 152 -6.06 -4.39 28.16
CA PRO A 152 -5.32 -5.60 28.48
C PRO A 152 -4.12 -5.22 29.36
N ALA A 153 -4.01 -5.92 30.50
CA ALA A 153 -2.93 -5.72 31.46
C ALA A 153 -2.33 -7.07 31.83
N TYR A 154 -1.00 -7.18 31.86
CA TYR A 154 -0.33 -8.38 32.33
C TYR A 154 0.44 -8.12 33.62
N ASN A 155 1.56 -7.41 33.53
CA ASN A 155 2.45 -7.11 34.66
C ASN A 155 2.98 -5.68 34.59
N GLU A 156 2.17 -4.76 34.07
CA GLU A 156 2.50 -3.35 34.08
C GLU A 156 2.46 -2.81 35.53
N PRO A 157 3.36 -1.89 35.90
CA PRO A 157 3.33 -1.27 37.22
C PRO A 157 2.05 -0.45 37.41
N LEU A 158 1.55 -0.40 38.65
CA LEU A 158 0.30 0.28 39.01
C LEU A 158 0.29 1.75 38.61
N GLU A 159 1.44 2.42 38.59
CA GLU A 159 1.57 3.83 38.23
C GLU A 159 1.22 4.10 36.76
N VAL A 160 1.73 3.27 35.84
CA VAL A 160 1.42 3.38 34.39
C VAL A 160 -0.04 3.00 34.12
N MET A 161 -0.56 1.99 34.83
CA MET A 161 -1.94 1.56 34.71
C MET A 161 -2.91 2.65 35.19
N THR A 162 -2.61 3.28 36.32
CA THR A 162 -3.44 4.36 36.89
C THR A 162 -3.49 5.56 35.95
N GLU A 163 -2.35 5.95 35.37
CA GLU A 163 -2.30 7.05 34.39
C GLU A 163 -3.15 6.74 33.15
N THR A 164 -3.04 5.51 32.63
CA THR A 164 -3.81 5.08 31.46
C THR A 164 -5.32 5.06 31.75
N LEU A 165 -5.73 4.55 32.91
CA LEU A 165 -7.14 4.50 33.31
C LEU A 165 -7.71 5.89 33.60
N ASN A 166 -6.93 6.78 34.22
CA ASN A 166 -7.32 8.17 34.46
C ASN A 166 -7.48 8.95 33.15
N ALA A 167 -6.60 8.72 32.18
CA ALA A 167 -6.72 9.32 30.85
C ALA A 167 -7.98 8.82 30.13
N LEU A 168 -8.27 7.52 30.20
CA LEU A 168 -9.50 6.95 29.62
C LEU A 168 -10.77 7.45 30.31
N ALA A 169 -10.73 7.69 31.62
CA ALA A 169 -11.86 8.22 32.39
C ALA A 169 -12.20 9.68 32.05
N GLN A 170 -11.27 10.42 31.44
CA GLN A 170 -11.47 11.81 31.00
C GLN A 170 -12.08 11.91 29.58
N LEU A 171 -12.35 10.79 28.92
CA LEU A 171 -12.97 10.79 27.60
C LEU A 171 -14.43 11.30 27.69
N ASP A 172 -14.75 12.31 26.89
CA ASP A 172 -16.10 12.91 26.85
C ASP A 172 -17.10 11.97 26.14
N TYR A 173 -17.60 10.98 26.89
CA TYR A 173 -18.56 10.00 26.42
C TYR A 173 -19.56 9.59 27.52
N PRO A 174 -20.89 9.67 27.27
CA PRO A 174 -21.89 9.54 28.34
C PRO A 174 -21.99 8.14 28.94
N ASP A 175 -21.90 7.08 28.13
CA ASP A 175 -22.10 5.68 28.56
C ASP A 175 -20.81 4.85 28.39
N LEU A 176 -19.72 5.29 29.01
CA LEU A 176 -18.40 4.65 28.97
C LEU A 176 -18.18 3.69 30.16
N ILE A 177 -17.79 2.45 29.87
CA ILE A 177 -17.31 1.47 30.86
C ILE A 177 -15.82 1.22 30.61
N ILE A 178 -15.00 1.31 31.64
CA ILE A 178 -13.56 0.99 31.55
C ILE A 178 -13.29 -0.22 32.42
N SER A 179 -12.64 -1.24 31.88
CA SER A 179 -12.26 -2.45 32.62
C SER A 179 -10.83 -2.85 32.30
N SER A 180 -10.01 -3.09 33.32
CA SER A 180 -8.70 -3.72 33.14
C SER A 180 -8.85 -5.24 33.16
N CYS A 181 -8.35 -5.91 32.12
CA CYS A 181 -8.32 -7.37 32.06
C CYS A 181 -6.93 -7.84 32.48
N THR A 182 -6.73 -8.02 33.79
CA THR A 182 -5.52 -8.65 34.31
C THR A 182 -5.62 -10.17 34.27
N TRP A 183 -4.75 -10.81 33.49
CA TRP A 183 -4.68 -12.27 33.42
C TRP A 183 -3.92 -12.82 34.63
N ARG A 184 -4.58 -12.87 35.80
CA ARG A 184 -4.02 -13.48 37.00
C ARG A 184 -4.43 -14.95 37.08
N THR A 185 -3.58 -15.85 36.61
CA THR A 185 -3.68 -17.29 36.91
C THR A 185 -3.41 -17.52 38.40
N GLY A 186 -4.49 -17.68 39.18
CA GLY A 186 -4.44 -18.18 40.55
C GLY A 186 -4.15 -17.15 41.63
N ARG A 187 -5.22 -16.48 42.11
CA ARG A 187 -5.48 -16.31 43.56
C ARG A 187 -6.86 -15.70 43.77
N ALA A 188 -7.84 -16.57 44.03
CA ALA A 188 -9.03 -16.18 44.78
C ALA A 188 -8.61 -15.95 46.25
N SER A 189 -8.21 -14.74 46.59
CA SER A 189 -8.10 -14.35 48.00
C SER A 189 -9.50 -14.15 48.55
N ARG A 190 -9.94 -15.13 49.36
CA ARG A 190 -11.11 -15.04 50.23
C ARG A 190 -11.09 -13.73 51.04
N PRO A 191 -12.23 -13.07 51.29
CA PRO A 191 -12.30 -11.96 52.23
C PRO A 191 -12.13 -12.51 53.65
N GLY A 192 -11.04 -12.14 54.31
CA GLY A 192 -10.85 -12.36 55.75
C GLY A 192 -11.60 -11.29 56.55
N ARG A 193 -12.52 -11.75 57.40
CA ARG A 193 -12.90 -11.06 58.64
C ARG A 193 -11.81 -11.24 59.67
#